data_AF-A0AAP0WPI5-F1
#
_entry.id   AF-A0AAP0WPI5-F1
#
_cell.length_a   1.000
_cell.length_b   1.000
_cell.length_c   1.000
_cell.angle_alpha   90.00
_cell.angle_beta   90.00
_cell.angle_gamma   90.00
#
_symmetry.space_group_name_H-M   'P 1'
#
loop_
_entity.id
_entity.type
_entity.pdbx_description
1 polymer ?
#
loop_
_entity_poly.entity_id
_entity_poly.type
_entity_poly.pdbx_seq_one_letter_code
_entity_poly.pdbx_strand_id
1 'polypeptide(L)'
;MGSSDVKLLIQKPLYITDVNKGHNHLSMPLSQIRAEFLIDGEKAILNTQIGKHSEEIEVRLIDPSLNERTICLRRWVIKKSAENFSSCYVLVKTWNMVVLDNNLHSTNV
;
A
#
# COMPACT_ATOMS: atom_id res chain seq x y z
N MET A 1 -1.22 29.09 9.95
CA MET A 1 -1.92 27.87 9.53
C MET A 1 -0.87 26.97 8.90
N GLY A 2 -0.65 25.78 9.46
CA GLY A 2 0.52 24.95 9.15
C GLY A 2 0.43 24.35 7.75
N SER A 3 1.43 24.63 6.91
CA SER A 3 1.64 23.91 5.66
C SER A 3 2.04 22.48 6.00
N SER A 4 1.11 21.53 5.91
CA SER A 4 1.47 20.13 5.78
C SER A 4 1.89 19.91 4.34
N ASP A 5 3.20 19.81 4.08
CA ASP A 5 3.72 19.54 2.75
C ASP A 5 3.17 18.21 2.22
N VAL A 6 2.37 18.28 1.14
CA VAL A 6 1.88 17.10 0.43
C VAL A 6 3.04 16.52 -0.38
N LYS A 7 3.38 15.25 -0.13
CA LYS A 7 4.46 14.54 -0.83
C LYS A 7 3.88 13.50 -1.78
N LEU A 8 4.31 13.53 -3.04
CA LEU A 8 4.04 12.45 -3.97
C LEU A 8 4.87 11.23 -3.60
N LEU A 9 4.22 10.21 -3.03
CA LEU A 9 4.90 9.00 -2.57
C LEU A 9 5.24 8.03 -3.71
N ILE A 10 4.28 7.75 -4.59
CA ILE A 10 4.39 6.81 -5.70
C ILE A 10 3.42 7.19 -6.81
N GLN A 11 3.79 6.91 -8.06
CA GLN A 11 2.91 6.93 -9.21
C GLN A 11 3.23 5.72 -10.08
N LYS A 12 2.22 4.88 -10.34
CA LYS A 12 2.34 3.67 -11.16
C LYS A 12 1.01 3.34 -11.84
N PRO A 13 1.00 2.55 -12.93
CA PRO A 13 -0.25 1.94 -13.40
C PRO A 13 -0.84 1.02 -12.33
N LEU A 14 -2.16 0.84 -12.39
CA LEU A 14 -2.81 -0.22 -11.63
C LEU A 14 -2.65 -1.53 -12.39
N TYR A 15 -2.08 -2.54 -11.75
CA TYR A 15 -1.94 -3.87 -12.35
C TYR A 15 -3.19 -4.71 -12.06
N ILE A 16 -3.37 -5.81 -12.81
CA ILE A 16 -4.48 -6.75 -12.60
C ILE A 16 -4.53 -7.21 -11.14
N THR A 17 -3.37 -7.45 -10.52
CA THR A 17 -3.29 -7.86 -9.11
C THR A 17 -3.85 -6.82 -8.15
N ASP A 18 -3.74 -5.52 -8.48
CA ASP A 18 -4.22 -4.44 -7.63
C ASP A 18 -5.74 -4.29 -7.68
N VAL A 19 -6.39 -4.62 -8.79
CA VAL A 19 -7.85 -4.45 -8.96
C VAL A 19 -8.64 -5.77 -8.87
N ASN A 20 -7.94 -6.90 -8.75
CA ASN A 20 -8.57 -8.20 -8.64
C ASN A 20 -9.21 -8.38 -7.25
N LYS A 21 -10.52 -8.65 -7.23
CA LYS A 21 -11.31 -8.86 -6.01
C LYS A 21 -10.75 -9.94 -5.08
N GLY A 22 -10.09 -10.97 -5.63
CA GLY A 22 -9.48 -12.05 -4.83
C GLY A 22 -8.20 -11.64 -4.09
N HIS A 23 -7.54 -10.56 -4.52
CA HIS A 23 -6.26 -10.13 -3.96
C HIS A 23 -6.38 -8.99 -2.92
N ASN A 24 -7.36 -8.10 -3.09
CA ASN A 24 -7.71 -7.04 -2.13
C ASN A 24 -6.51 -6.22 -1.59
N HIS A 25 -5.58 -5.85 -2.47
CA HIS A 25 -4.46 -5.02 -2.07
C HIS A 25 -4.02 -4.06 -3.18
N LEU A 26 -3.53 -2.88 -2.81
CA LEU A 26 -2.71 -2.03 -3.68
C LEU A 26 -1.24 -2.25 -3.34
N SER A 27 -0.46 -2.69 -4.32
CA SER A 27 0.99 -2.80 -4.18
C SER A 27 1.70 -1.46 -4.33
N MET A 28 2.71 -1.21 -3.50
CA MET A 28 3.60 -0.05 -3.56
C MET A 28 5.04 -0.54 -3.43
N PRO A 29 5.69 -0.94 -4.54
CA PRO A 29 7.05 -1.46 -4.52
C PRO A 29 8.01 -0.45 -3.91
N LEU A 30 8.87 -0.87 -2.97
CA LEU A 30 9.80 0.05 -2.29
C LEU A 30 10.74 0.76 -3.27
N SER A 31 11.07 0.13 -4.41
CA SER A 31 11.89 0.73 -5.47
C SER A 31 11.21 1.90 -6.20
N GLN A 32 9.91 2.11 -6.01
CA GLN A 32 9.14 3.20 -6.62
C GLN A 32 8.72 4.28 -5.61
N ILE A 33 9.03 4.09 -4.32
CA ILE A 33 8.77 5.06 -3.26
C ILE A 33 9.75 6.22 -3.38
N ARG A 34 9.22 7.45 -3.51
CA ARG A 34 10.02 8.65 -3.82
C ARG A 34 10.36 9.51 -2.60
N ALA A 35 9.69 9.27 -1.47
CA ALA A 35 9.85 10.07 -0.27
C ALA A 35 9.72 9.21 0.98
N GLU A 36 10.45 9.60 2.03
CA GLU A 36 10.21 9.08 3.36
C GLU A 36 8.88 9.60 3.90
N PHE A 37 8.03 8.68 4.33
CA PHE A 37 6.68 8.96 4.83
C PHE A 37 6.37 8.27 6.15
N LEU A 38 7.25 7.38 6.61
CA LEU A 38 7.10 6.66 7.87
C LEU A 38 8.09 7.18 8.90
N ILE A 39 7.63 7.34 10.13
CA ILE A 39 8.54 7.53 11.27
C ILE A 39 9.13 6.20 11.72
N ASP A 40 10.23 6.23 12.48
CA ASP A 40 10.95 5.02 12.88
C ASP A 40 10.09 4.03 13.68
N GLY A 41 9.16 4.53 14.50
CA GLY A 41 8.18 3.69 15.20
C GLY A 41 7.25 2.94 14.24
N GLU A 42 6.75 3.60 13.20
CA GLU A 42 5.89 2.97 12.18
C GLU A 42 6.68 1.95 11.36
N LYS A 43 7.94 2.26 11.01
CA LYS A 43 8.82 1.29 10.35
C LYS A 43 9.05 0.06 11.22
N ALA A 44 9.27 0.23 12.52
CA ALA A 44 9.47 -0.89 13.44
C ALA A 44 8.23 -1.79 13.51
N ILE A 45 7.03 -1.20 13.57
CA ILE A 45 5.77 -1.95 13.51
C ILE A 45 5.69 -2.72 12.19
N LEU A 46 5.82 -2.06 11.04
CA LEU A 46 5.70 -2.71 9.73
C LEU A 46 6.79 -3.76 9.45
N ASN A 47 7.94 -3.69 10.13
CA ASN A 47 8.99 -4.70 10.04
C ASN A 47 8.78 -5.89 10.98
N THR A 48 7.85 -5.78 11.92
CA THR A 48 7.55 -6.84 12.88
C THR A 48 6.71 -7.94 12.21
N GLN A 49 7.18 -9.17 12.34
CA GLN A 49 6.43 -10.36 11.94
C GLN A 49 6.04 -11.17 13.17
N ILE A 50 4.76 -11.49 13.29
CA ILE A 50 4.22 -12.39 14.30
C ILE A 50 3.80 -13.68 13.60
N GLY A 51 4.69 -14.68 13.64
CA GLY A 51 4.48 -15.96 12.96
C GLY A 51 4.41 -15.79 11.44
N LYS A 52 3.26 -16.12 10.84
CA LYS A 52 3.01 -15.95 9.40
C LYS A 52 2.38 -14.60 9.04
N HIS A 53 2.10 -13.76 10.03
CA HIS A 53 1.43 -12.48 9.84
C HIS A 53 2.41 -11.32 10.02
N SER A 54 2.30 -10.35 9.13
CA SER A 54 2.96 -9.05 9.28
C SER A 54 2.05 -8.15 10.11
N GLU A 55 2.63 -7.41 11.04
CA GLU A 55 1.92 -6.32 11.70
C GLU A 55 1.45 -5.27 10.69
N GLU A 56 0.45 -4.50 11.10
CA GLU A 56 -0.19 -3.51 10.25
C GLU A 56 -0.41 -2.19 10.98
N ILE A 57 -0.47 -1.11 10.21
CA ILE A 57 -0.81 0.21 10.71
C ILE A 57 -2.13 0.62 10.07
N GLU A 58 -3.08 1.03 10.89
CA GLU A 58 -4.31 1.64 10.41
C GLU A 58 -4.04 3.08 9.98
N VAL A 59 -4.44 3.42 8.75
CA VAL A 59 -4.23 4.75 8.17
C VAL A 59 -5.53 5.25 7.52
N ARG A 60 -5.65 6.57 7.44
CA ARG A 60 -6.74 7.24 6.72
C ARG A 60 -6.40 7.35 5.24
N LEU A 61 -7.33 6.96 4.39
CA LEU A 61 -7.28 7.14 2.95
C LEU A 61 -8.40 8.10 2.52
N ILE A 62 -8.04 9.13 1.78
CA ILE A 62 -8.98 9.94 1.01
C ILE A 62 -8.92 9.40 -0.42
N ASP A 63 -10.02 8.80 -0.89
CA ASP A 63 -10.08 8.15 -2.20
C ASP A 63 -10.33 9.17 -3.35
N PRO A 64 -10.28 8.75 -4.63
CA PRO A 64 -10.50 9.65 -5.76
C PRO A 64 -11.84 10.41 -5.75
N SER A 65 -12.87 9.84 -5.12
CA SER A 65 -14.18 10.45 -4.93
C SER A 65 -14.28 11.25 -3.62
N LEU A 66 -13.15 11.53 -2.98
CA LEU A 66 -13.01 12.25 -1.71
C LEU A 66 -13.67 11.57 -0.51
N ASN A 67 -13.98 10.27 -0.62
CA ASN A 67 -14.47 9.53 0.54
C ASN A 67 -13.30 9.22 1.45
N GLU A 68 -13.50 9.50 2.73
CA GLU A 68 -12.57 9.10 3.76
C GLU A 68 -12.84 7.67 4.21
N ARG A 69 -11.79 6.86 4.27
CA ARG A 69 -11.87 5.46 4.66
C ARG A 69 -10.70 5.08 5.55
N THR A 70 -10.97 4.16 6.45
CA THR A 70 -9.93 3.44 7.19
C THR A 70 -9.38 2.30 6.32
N ILE A 71 -8.06 2.24 6.19
CA ILE A 71 -7.34 1.19 5.45
C ILE A 71 -6.12 0.74 6.27
N CYS A 72 -5.57 -0.44 5.97
CA CYS A 72 -4.37 -0.92 6.65
C CYS A 72 -3.17 -0.94 5.72
N LEU A 73 -2.06 -0.38 6.20
CA LEU A 73 -0.75 -0.45 5.58
C LEU A 73 0.01 -1.66 6.16
N ARG A 74 0.58 -2.48 5.30
CA ARG A 74 1.49 -3.58 5.67
C ARG A 74 2.77 -3.51 4.86
N ARG A 75 3.84 -4.10 5.37
CA ARG A 75 5.04 -4.43 4.58
C ARG A 75 5.05 -5.90 4.26
N TRP A 76 5.20 -6.24 2.99
CA TRP A 76 5.40 -7.60 2.51
C TRP A 76 6.84 -7.80 2.05
N VAL A 77 7.43 -8.93 2.44
CA VAL A 77 8.69 -9.42 1.88
C VAL A 77 8.35 -10.49 0.85
N ILE A 78 8.62 -10.18 -0.41
CA ILE A 78 8.41 -11.06 -1.55
C ILE A 78 9.72 -11.80 -1.82
N LYS A 79 9.71 -13.11 -1.58
CA LYS A 79 10.84 -13.99 -1.93
C LYS A 79 10.81 -14.26 -3.44
N LYS A 80 11.84 -13.81 -4.15
CA LYS A 80 12.01 -14.07 -5.60
C LYS A 80 12.85 -15.33 -5.85
N SER A 81 13.87 -15.55 -5.01
CA SER A 81 14.69 -16.77 -5.02
C SER A 81 15.23 -17.06 -3.60
N ALA A 82 16.08 -18.08 -3.44
CA ALA A 82 16.70 -18.39 -2.15
C ALA A 82 17.48 -17.20 -1.56
N GLU A 83 18.10 -16.39 -2.41
CA GLU A 83 18.98 -15.28 -2.02
C GLU A 83 18.43 -13.90 -2.45
N ASN A 84 17.35 -13.86 -3.23
CA ASN A 84 16.75 -12.61 -3.72
C ASN A 84 15.40 -12.36 -3.08
N PHE A 85 15.32 -11.26 -2.33
CA PHE A 85 14.12 -10.77 -1.69
C PHE A 85 13.85 -9.34 -2.15
N SER A 86 12.58 -9.03 -2.41
CA SER A 86 12.12 -7.65 -2.60
C SER A 86 11.08 -7.31 -1.56
N SER A 87 11.02 -6.06 -1.14
CA SER A 87 9.98 -5.59 -0.22
C SER A 87 8.96 -4.74 -0.98
N CYS A 88 7.71 -4.79 -0.51
CA CYS A 88 6.61 -3.98 -1.02
C CYS A 88 5.80 -3.46 0.18
N TYR A 89 5.31 -2.24 0.12
CA TYR A 89 4.21 -1.81 0.99
C TYR A 89 2.89 -2.16 0.32
N VAL A 90 1.87 -2.51 1.10
CA VAL A 90 0.54 -2.79 0.57
C VAL A 90 -0.53 -2.09 1.38
N LEU A 91 -1.51 -1.52 0.69
CA LEU A 91 -2.78 -1.11 1.30
C LEU A 91 -3.78 -2.26 1.18
N VAL A 92 -4.37 -2.71 2.29
CA VAL A 92 -5.21 -3.91 2.36
C VAL A 92 -6.54 -3.65 3.09
N LYS A 93 -7.41 -4.67 3.16
CA LYS A 93 -8.76 -4.66 3.75
C LYS A 93 -9.79 -3.88 2.93
N THR A 94 -9.70 -2.55 2.96
CA THR A 94 -10.71 -1.65 2.37
C THR A 94 -10.47 -1.37 0.88
N TRP A 95 -9.33 -1.81 0.34
CA TRP A 95 -8.91 -1.49 -1.02
C TRP A 95 -9.90 -1.93 -2.11
N ASN A 96 -10.49 -3.13 -2.01
CA ASN A 96 -11.50 -3.58 -2.96
C ASN A 96 -12.72 -2.64 -3.02
N MET A 97 -13.12 -2.05 -1.90
CA MET A 97 -14.21 -1.07 -1.88
C MET A 97 -13.79 0.22 -2.61
N VAL A 98 -12.55 0.66 -2.41
CA VAL A 98 -11.98 1.80 -3.16
C VAL A 98 -12.01 1.53 -4.66
N VAL A 99 -11.60 0.34 -5.09
CA VAL A 99 -11.61 -0.08 -6.51
C VAL A 99 -13.03 -0.04 -7.08
N LEU A 100 -14.01 -0.60 -6.37
CA LEU A 100 -15.39 -0.68 -6.83
C LEU A 100 -16.05 0.69 -6.89
N ASP A 101 -15.98 1.46 -5.80
CA ASP A 101 -16.69 2.72 -5.67
C ASP A 101 -16.12 3.81 -6.59
N ASN A 102 -14.85 3.69 -6.97
CA ASN A 102 -14.17 4.63 -7.87
C ASN A 102 -14.00 4.09 -9.31
N ASN A 103 -14.63 2.94 -9.65
CA ASN A 103 -14.54 2.30 -10.96
C ASN A 103 -13.08 2.16 -11.47
N LEU A 104 -12.17 1.71 -10.59
CA LEU A 104 -10.77 1.56 -10.94
C LEU A 104 -10.54 0.28 -11.75
N HIS A 105 -9.72 0.39 -12.80
CA HIS A 105 -9.38 -0.73 -13.68
C HIS A 105 -7.88 -0.84 -13.85
N SER A 106 -7.40 -2.05 -14.17
CA SER A 106 -6.00 -2.24 -14.53
C SER A 106 -5.69 -1.48 -15.82
N THR A 107 -4.53 -0.85 -15.85
CA THR A 107 -4.03 -0.22 -17.07
C THR A 107 -3.50 -1.31 -18.00
N ASN A 108 -3.92 -1.31 -19.27
CA ASN A 108 -3.27 -2.13 -20.29
C ASN A 108 -1.87 -1.54 -20.53
N VAL A 109 -0.83 -2.27 -20.13
CA VAL A 109 0.57 -1.92 -20.37
C VAL A 109 1.14 -2.87 -21.41
#